data_AF-A0A2N7VIM2-F1
#
_entry.id   AF-A0A2N7VIM2-F1
#
_cell.length_a   1.000
_cell.length_b   1.000
_cell.length_c   1.000
_cell.angle_alpha   90.00
_cell.angle_beta   90.00
_cell.angle_gamma   90.00
#
_symmetry.space_group_name_H-M   'P 1'
#
loop_
_entity.id
_entity.type
_entity.pdbx_description
1 polymer ?
#
loop_
_entity_poly.entity_id
_entity_poly.type
_entity_poly.pdbx_seq_one_letter_code
_entity_poly.pdbx_strand_id
1 'polypeptide(L)'
;MLTRTIVSIGAIALTACAATASNAQDNDASFAAGYGSHGRHVKVMIISMFAPEGQVWLDHLGPWESIPVAGLSPDYPDVHCNKQDICVMTTGMGHANAAASTMALTFSPRFDLRHTYFLIAGIAGIDPAQGTIGSAAWSKYLVDFGIQWELDGREIPAGWNTGYLGINTTNPNQKPPLDYKTEVFQLNAKLTDAAYALSRNAVLTDSAQAQAARAKFSYAPANQPPAVIQCDTLAGDTWFSGTDIGQRARDWTKILTDGKGTYCTTQQEDNATFEALTRAANAHRVDLSRVADLRTGSDFDRPYAGQTSADNLLNYQAQGGFVPAVQNLFAAGNPLVQEIATHWGEWRDGVPQR
;
A
#
# COMPACT_ATOMS: atom_id res chain seq x y z
N MET A 1 8.35 3.49 -63.82
CA MET A 1 8.70 4.91 -63.60
C MET A 1 7.58 5.55 -62.78
N LEU A 2 7.99 6.37 -61.81
CA LEU A 2 7.22 7.06 -60.78
C LEU A 2 5.90 7.67 -61.27
N THR A 3 4.85 7.66 -60.43
CA THR A 3 4.42 8.85 -59.64
C THR A 3 3.14 8.54 -58.82
N ARG A 4 3.27 8.55 -57.49
CA ARG A 4 2.70 9.53 -56.53
C ARG A 4 1.21 9.35 -56.21
N THR A 5 0.93 8.57 -55.16
CA THR A 5 -0.31 8.67 -54.38
C THR A 5 -0.09 9.66 -53.24
N ILE A 6 -0.98 10.64 -53.14
CA ILE A 6 -0.97 11.74 -52.18
C ILE A 6 -1.32 11.18 -50.79
N VAL A 7 -0.45 11.39 -49.81
CA VAL A 7 -0.73 11.20 -48.39
C VAL A 7 -1.27 12.53 -47.86
N SER A 8 -2.54 12.53 -47.43
CA SER A 8 -3.15 13.65 -46.72
C SER A 8 -2.75 13.56 -45.24
N ILE A 9 -1.88 14.47 -44.80
CA ILE A 9 -1.57 14.70 -43.38
C ILE A 9 -2.58 15.71 -42.86
N GLY A 10 -3.52 15.25 -42.03
CA GLY A 10 -4.38 16.12 -41.24
C GLY A 10 -3.63 16.60 -40.00
N ALA A 11 -3.22 17.86 -39.99
CA ALA A 11 -2.65 18.52 -38.82
C ALA A 11 -3.78 18.86 -37.82
N ILE A 12 -3.71 18.29 -36.62
CA ILE A 12 -4.55 18.72 -35.49
C ILE A 12 -3.83 19.89 -34.82
N ALA A 13 -4.41 21.09 -34.93
CA ALA A 13 -3.95 22.27 -34.21
C ALA A 13 -4.33 22.14 -32.73
N LEU A 14 -3.33 22.15 -31.84
CA LEU A 14 -3.55 22.39 -30.41
C LEU A 14 -3.84 23.87 -30.20
N THR A 15 -5.08 24.19 -29.82
CA THR A 15 -5.46 25.48 -29.26
C THR A 15 -4.87 25.62 -27.85
N ALA A 16 -4.05 26.66 -27.66
CA ALA A 16 -3.49 27.02 -26.36
C ALA A 16 -4.59 27.51 -25.40
N CYS A 17 -4.64 26.95 -24.20
CA CYS A 17 -5.44 27.46 -23.09
C CYS A 17 -4.86 28.80 -22.60
N ALA A 18 -5.64 29.87 -22.72
CA ALA A 18 -5.40 31.09 -21.94
C ALA A 18 -6.16 30.96 -20.61
N ALA A 19 -5.43 30.63 -19.54
CA ALA A 19 -5.97 30.72 -18.18
C ALA A 19 -5.94 32.19 -17.74
N THR A 20 -7.12 32.78 -17.58
CA THR A 20 -7.28 34.07 -16.89
C THR A 20 -6.98 33.88 -15.40
N ALA A 21 -5.96 34.58 -14.89
CA ALA A 21 -5.71 34.70 -13.47
C ALA A 21 -6.85 35.51 -12.82
N SER A 22 -7.75 34.82 -12.11
CA SER A 22 -8.72 35.46 -11.24
C SER A 22 -8.03 35.83 -9.92
N ASN A 23 -7.80 37.12 -9.71
CA ASN A 23 -7.47 37.66 -8.39
C ASN A 23 -8.66 37.43 -7.45
N ALA A 24 -8.51 36.53 -6.48
CA ALA A 24 -9.38 36.44 -5.32
C ALA A 24 -8.61 36.99 -4.10
N GLN A 25 -8.80 38.27 -3.82
CA GLN A 25 -8.61 38.82 -2.48
C GLN A 25 -9.93 38.71 -1.71
N ASP A 26 -9.78 38.48 -0.41
CA ASP A 26 -10.78 38.57 0.68
C ASP A 26 -11.71 37.36 0.90
N ASN A 27 -11.32 36.53 1.86
CA ASN A 27 -12.01 36.46 3.16
C ASN A 27 -11.20 35.63 4.17
N ASP A 28 -10.33 36.34 4.91
CA ASP A 28 -9.41 35.83 5.93
C ASP A 28 -10.10 35.54 7.29
N ALA A 29 -11.29 34.92 7.25
CA ALA A 29 -12.11 34.69 8.44
C ALA A 29 -12.64 33.25 8.60
N SER A 30 -12.14 32.29 7.83
CA SER A 30 -12.58 30.87 7.90
C SER A 30 -11.58 29.93 8.58
N PHE A 31 -10.37 30.38 8.92
CA PHE A 31 -9.30 29.52 9.49
C PHE A 31 -9.57 29.02 10.91
N ALA A 32 -10.62 29.49 11.58
CA ALA A 32 -10.96 29.11 12.95
C ALA A 32 -12.48 28.99 13.16
N ALA A 33 -13.16 28.19 12.35
CA ALA A 33 -14.58 27.85 12.58
C ALA A 33 -14.73 26.35 12.87
N GLY A 34 -14.92 25.99 14.14
CA GLY A 34 -15.43 24.67 14.51
C GLY A 34 -14.86 23.97 15.75
N TYR A 35 -14.33 24.68 16.76
CA TYR A 35 -14.06 24.05 18.07
C TYR A 35 -15.35 23.94 18.86
N GLY A 36 -16.19 22.96 18.50
CA GLY A 36 -17.51 22.80 19.10
C GLY A 36 -18.28 21.61 18.55
N SER A 37 -17.66 20.44 18.51
CA SER A 37 -18.31 19.13 18.36
C SER A 37 -17.27 18.08 18.71
N HIS A 38 -17.62 17.07 19.50
CA HIS A 38 -16.79 15.87 19.54
C HIS A 38 -16.62 15.38 18.10
N GLY A 39 -15.38 15.17 17.65
CA GLY A 39 -15.10 14.66 16.30
C GLY A 39 -15.88 13.36 16.07
N ARG A 40 -16.25 13.10 14.82
CA ARG A 40 -16.97 11.87 14.44
C ARG A 40 -16.20 10.65 14.94
N HIS A 41 -16.87 9.79 15.68
CA HIS A 41 -16.31 8.50 16.08
C HIS A 41 -16.12 7.61 14.86
N VAL A 42 -14.95 6.98 14.75
CA VAL A 42 -14.64 6.04 13.66
C VAL A 42 -14.25 4.69 14.28
N LYS A 43 -14.92 3.61 13.89
CA LYS A 43 -14.55 2.25 14.31
C LYS A 43 -13.42 1.71 13.45
N VAL A 44 -13.55 1.85 12.14
CA VAL A 44 -12.56 1.37 11.17
C VAL A 44 -12.26 2.47 10.15
N MET A 45 -10.98 2.79 9.98
CA MET A 45 -10.47 3.65 8.93
C MET A 45 -9.68 2.78 7.94
N ILE A 46 -10.20 2.65 6.73
CA ILE A 46 -9.51 1.99 5.61
C ILE A 46 -8.68 3.06 4.90
N ILE A 47 -7.40 2.79 4.73
CA ILE A 47 -6.44 3.65 4.04
C ILE A 47 -6.08 2.97 2.72
N SER A 48 -6.45 3.61 1.61
CA SER A 48 -6.09 3.22 0.24
C SER A 48 -5.21 4.29 -0.41
N MET A 49 -4.55 3.97 -1.52
CA MET A 49 -3.43 4.79 -2.02
C MET A 49 -3.82 5.49 -3.32
N PHE A 50 -4.66 4.86 -4.14
CA PHE A 50 -5.22 5.49 -5.35
C PHE A 50 -6.65 5.02 -5.65
N ALA A 51 -7.30 5.68 -6.63
CA ALA A 51 -8.74 5.58 -6.85
C ALA A 51 -9.30 4.14 -6.90
N PRO A 52 -8.83 3.22 -7.78
CA PRO A 52 -9.28 1.82 -7.79
C PRO A 52 -9.24 1.09 -6.45
N GLU A 53 -8.20 1.30 -5.64
CA GLU A 53 -8.10 0.66 -4.31
C GLU A 53 -9.13 1.22 -3.33
N GLY A 54 -9.38 2.53 -3.33
CA GLY A 54 -10.43 3.12 -2.51
C GLY A 54 -11.82 2.74 -3.02
N GLN A 55 -12.01 2.72 -4.34
CA GLN A 55 -13.31 2.54 -4.98
C GLN A 55 -13.91 1.16 -4.67
N VAL A 56 -13.11 0.10 -4.58
CA VAL A 56 -13.63 -1.24 -4.24
C VAL A 56 -14.29 -1.26 -2.86
N TRP A 57 -13.83 -0.45 -1.91
CA TRP A 57 -14.50 -0.32 -0.61
C TRP A 57 -15.78 0.51 -0.75
N LEU A 58 -15.70 1.62 -1.48
CA LEU A 58 -16.82 2.53 -1.71
C LEU A 58 -18.00 1.85 -2.42
N ASP A 59 -17.73 0.98 -3.38
CA ASP A 59 -18.76 0.27 -4.13
C ASP A 59 -19.55 -0.75 -3.26
N HIS A 60 -18.93 -1.26 -2.19
CA HIS A 60 -19.46 -2.36 -1.42
C HIS A 60 -20.03 -1.98 -0.05
N LEU A 61 -19.52 -0.92 0.60
CA LEU A 61 -19.84 -0.59 2.00
C LEU A 61 -20.68 0.69 2.18
N GLY A 62 -21.12 1.31 1.09
CA GLY A 62 -21.96 2.48 1.12
C GLY A 62 -23.36 2.24 1.72
N PRO A 63 -24.21 3.27 1.77
CA PRO A 63 -23.99 4.63 1.27
C PRO A 63 -23.03 5.46 2.13
N TRP A 64 -22.44 6.50 1.54
CA TRP A 64 -21.38 7.32 2.13
C TRP A 64 -21.80 8.76 2.41
N GLU A 65 -21.24 9.30 3.49
CA GLU A 65 -21.12 10.73 3.76
C GLU A 65 -19.69 11.16 3.43
N SER A 66 -19.53 12.14 2.53
CA SER A 66 -18.22 12.74 2.24
C SER A 66 -17.92 13.84 3.24
N ILE A 67 -16.75 13.76 3.87
CA ILE A 67 -16.26 14.72 4.86
C ILE A 67 -14.95 15.31 4.33
N PRO A 68 -14.97 16.56 3.84
CA PRO A 68 -13.75 17.24 3.40
C PRO A 68 -12.77 17.43 4.55
N VAL A 69 -11.49 17.13 4.30
CA VAL A 69 -10.41 17.28 5.28
C VAL A 69 -9.31 18.15 4.71
N ALA A 70 -9.03 19.26 5.40
CA ALA A 70 -7.94 20.15 5.01
C ALA A 70 -6.59 19.42 5.07
N GLY A 71 -5.80 19.53 4.00
CA GLY A 71 -4.47 18.94 3.89
C GLY A 71 -4.44 17.55 3.22
N LEU A 72 -5.59 16.94 2.92
CA LEU A 72 -5.62 15.78 2.02
C LEU A 72 -5.25 16.18 0.58
N SER A 73 -4.84 15.18 -0.21
CA SER A 73 -4.54 15.34 -1.63
C SER A 73 -5.69 16.05 -2.37
N PRO A 74 -5.41 17.00 -3.27
CA PRO A 74 -6.44 17.62 -4.11
C PRO A 74 -7.22 16.62 -4.97
N ASP A 75 -6.62 15.48 -5.32
CA ASP A 75 -7.27 14.41 -6.08
C ASP A 75 -8.22 13.59 -5.20
N TYR A 76 -8.00 13.60 -3.87
CA TYR A 76 -8.73 12.83 -2.87
C TYR A 76 -9.02 13.66 -1.61
N PRO A 77 -9.78 14.76 -1.70
CA PRO A 77 -9.91 15.75 -0.61
C PRO A 77 -10.86 15.32 0.51
N ASP A 78 -11.57 14.20 0.35
CA ASP A 78 -12.64 13.74 1.23
C ASP A 78 -12.30 12.41 1.90
N VAL A 79 -12.77 12.27 3.14
CA VAL A 79 -12.94 10.97 3.81
C VAL A 79 -14.39 10.56 3.66
N HIS A 80 -14.65 9.32 3.25
CA HIS A 80 -16.00 8.80 3.06
C HIS A 80 -16.37 7.89 4.22
N CYS A 81 -17.42 8.22 4.98
CA CYS A 81 -17.86 7.43 6.13
C CYS A 81 -19.28 6.90 5.96
N ASN A 82 -19.54 5.66 6.40
CA ASN A 82 -20.87 5.06 6.34
C ASN A 82 -21.58 5.07 7.72
N LYS A 83 -22.78 4.51 7.80
CA LYS A 83 -23.58 4.46 9.04
C LYS A 83 -23.05 3.50 10.11
N GLN A 84 -22.10 2.63 9.77
CA GLN A 84 -21.46 1.69 10.70
C GLN A 84 -20.18 2.27 11.32
N ASP A 85 -19.85 3.53 11.03
CA ASP A 85 -18.59 4.19 11.39
C ASP A 85 -17.36 3.52 10.78
N ILE A 86 -17.54 2.95 9.58
CA ILE A 86 -16.45 2.57 8.69
C ILE A 86 -16.19 3.75 7.78
N CYS A 87 -14.94 4.17 7.68
CA CYS A 87 -14.51 5.25 6.81
C CYS A 87 -13.42 4.76 5.85
N VAL A 88 -13.34 5.40 4.68
CA VAL A 88 -12.30 5.17 3.67
C VAL A 88 -11.63 6.50 3.38
N MET A 89 -10.30 6.53 3.36
CA MET A 89 -9.52 7.62 2.80
C MET A 89 -8.58 7.11 1.71
N THR A 90 -8.28 7.98 0.74
CA THR A 90 -7.27 7.70 -0.30
C THR A 90 -6.11 8.68 -0.15
N THR A 91 -4.88 8.20 -0.01
CA THR A 91 -3.72 9.06 0.29
C THR A 91 -3.12 9.76 -0.92
N GLY A 92 -3.16 9.11 -2.08
CA GLY A 92 -2.19 9.33 -3.16
C GLY A 92 -1.00 8.37 -3.03
N MET A 93 -0.36 8.04 -4.16
CA MET A 93 0.75 7.08 -4.23
C MET A 93 2.08 7.67 -3.75
N GLY A 94 2.95 6.82 -3.24
CA GLY A 94 4.30 7.17 -2.77
C GLY A 94 4.35 7.76 -1.35
N HIS A 95 5.54 7.73 -0.75
CA HIS A 95 5.75 8.05 0.67
C HIS A 95 5.27 9.46 1.04
N ALA A 96 5.53 10.45 0.18
CA ALA A 96 5.19 11.85 0.46
C ALA A 96 3.67 12.06 0.61
N ASN A 97 2.88 11.51 -0.31
CA ASN A 97 1.43 11.62 -0.28
C ASN A 97 0.84 10.81 0.88
N ALA A 98 1.34 9.59 1.09
CA ALA A 98 0.95 8.73 2.20
C ALA A 98 1.13 9.41 3.57
N ALA A 99 2.32 9.97 3.82
CA ALA A 99 2.63 10.66 5.07
C ALA A 99 1.81 11.94 5.23
N ALA A 100 1.72 12.79 4.19
CA ALA A 100 1.01 14.06 4.26
C ALA A 100 -0.49 13.86 4.51
N SER A 101 -1.14 12.98 3.75
CA SER A 101 -2.57 12.69 3.87
C SER A 101 -2.91 12.05 5.22
N THR A 102 -2.08 11.11 5.71
CA THR A 102 -2.29 10.48 7.01
C THR A 102 -2.11 11.46 8.18
N MET A 103 -1.13 12.37 8.09
CA MET A 103 -0.98 13.45 9.08
C MET A 103 -2.19 14.40 9.07
N ALA A 104 -2.68 14.78 7.89
CA ALA A 104 -3.87 15.63 7.74
C ALA A 104 -5.13 14.98 8.34
N LEU A 105 -5.36 13.69 8.06
CA LEU A 105 -6.45 12.92 8.65
C LEU A 105 -6.34 12.89 10.18
N THR A 106 -5.20 12.46 10.70
CA THR A 106 -5.05 12.13 12.13
C THR A 106 -5.05 13.35 13.04
N PHE A 107 -4.66 14.52 12.53
CA PHE A 107 -4.71 15.78 13.25
C PHE A 107 -5.97 16.61 12.99
N SER A 108 -6.84 16.15 12.09
CA SER A 108 -8.12 16.80 11.84
C SER A 108 -9.03 16.75 13.08
N PRO A 109 -9.63 17.88 13.50
CA PRO A 109 -10.60 17.88 14.60
C PRO A 109 -11.94 17.23 14.20
N ARG A 110 -12.12 16.86 12.92
CA ARG A 110 -13.34 16.25 12.40
C ARG A 110 -13.58 14.84 12.92
N PHE A 111 -12.56 14.15 13.43
CA PHE A 111 -12.64 12.75 13.84
C PHE A 111 -12.12 12.53 15.26
N ASP A 112 -12.73 11.58 15.96
CA ASP A 112 -12.18 10.98 17.18
C ASP A 112 -11.62 9.60 16.82
N LEU A 113 -10.28 9.53 16.73
CA LEU A 113 -9.57 8.35 16.23
C LEU A 113 -8.93 7.49 17.34
N ARG A 114 -9.18 7.82 18.61
CA ARG A 114 -8.46 7.23 19.75
C ARG A 114 -8.69 5.72 19.91
N HIS A 115 -9.81 5.21 19.41
CA HIS A 115 -10.15 3.78 19.45
C HIS A 115 -10.21 3.16 18.04
N THR A 116 -9.90 3.92 16.99
CA THR A 116 -10.09 3.49 15.61
C THR A 116 -9.11 2.38 15.25
N TYR A 117 -9.62 1.37 14.54
CA TYR A 117 -8.79 0.42 13.81
C TYR A 117 -8.43 0.96 12.45
N PHE A 118 -7.16 0.90 12.10
CA PHE A 118 -6.66 1.29 10.79
C PHE A 118 -6.36 0.03 9.98
N LEU A 119 -6.93 -0.03 8.78
CA LEU A 119 -6.58 -1.05 7.78
C LEU A 119 -5.88 -0.34 6.63
N ILE A 120 -4.56 -0.51 6.54
CA ILE A 120 -3.79 -0.10 5.38
C ILE A 120 -4.01 -1.17 4.30
N ALA A 121 -4.63 -0.81 3.18
CA ALA A 121 -5.07 -1.76 2.17
C ALA A 121 -4.83 -1.25 0.74
N GLY A 122 -3.90 -1.90 0.05
CA GLY A 122 -3.56 -1.60 -1.34
C GLY A 122 -2.97 -2.79 -2.09
N ILE A 123 -2.86 -2.70 -3.41
CA ILE A 123 -2.20 -3.70 -4.24
C ILE A 123 -0.67 -3.61 -4.06
N ALA A 124 0.04 -4.63 -4.52
CA ALA A 124 1.49 -4.71 -4.45
C ALA A 124 2.05 -5.66 -5.52
N GLY A 125 3.34 -5.52 -5.85
CA GLY A 125 4.08 -6.58 -6.52
C GLY A 125 4.28 -7.77 -5.56
N ILE A 126 4.18 -9.01 -6.04
CA ILE A 126 4.29 -10.22 -5.20
C ILE A 126 5.53 -11.05 -5.55
N ASP A 127 6.17 -11.55 -4.51
CA ASP A 127 7.28 -12.47 -4.63
C ASP A 127 6.79 -13.88 -5.00
N PRO A 128 7.16 -14.43 -6.16
CA PRO A 128 6.67 -15.73 -6.63
C PRO A 128 7.00 -16.92 -5.71
N ALA A 129 8.02 -16.85 -4.84
CA ALA A 129 8.25 -17.97 -3.91
C ALA A 129 7.46 -17.87 -2.60
N GLN A 130 6.73 -16.78 -2.35
CA GLN A 130 5.87 -16.65 -1.16
C GLN A 130 4.39 -16.61 -1.51
N GLY A 131 4.03 -16.09 -2.69
CA GLY A 131 2.66 -16.04 -3.14
C GLY A 131 2.55 -15.97 -4.66
N THR A 132 1.39 -15.56 -5.12
CA THR A 132 1.03 -15.56 -6.53
C THR A 132 0.06 -14.44 -6.86
N ILE A 133 -0.06 -14.06 -8.13
CA ILE A 133 -0.98 -13.00 -8.57
C ILE A 133 -2.39 -13.23 -7.98
N GLY A 134 -2.94 -12.19 -7.36
CA GLY A 134 -4.22 -12.18 -6.66
C GLY A 134 -4.15 -12.60 -5.19
N SER A 135 -3.03 -13.14 -4.69
CA SER A 135 -2.91 -13.52 -3.28
C SER A 135 -3.01 -12.28 -2.38
N ALA A 136 -3.62 -12.45 -1.21
CA ALA A 136 -3.80 -11.38 -0.22
C ALA A 136 -2.94 -11.68 1.01
N ALA A 137 -1.99 -10.81 1.32
CA ALA A 137 -0.99 -10.97 2.36
C ALA A 137 -1.27 -10.06 3.55
N TRP A 138 -1.38 -10.65 4.74
CA TRP A 138 -1.44 -9.93 6.02
C TRP A 138 -0.05 -9.82 6.64
N SER A 139 0.42 -8.59 6.87
CA SER A 139 1.78 -8.31 7.34
C SER A 139 1.90 -8.19 8.86
N LYS A 140 3.05 -8.62 9.40
CA LYS A 140 3.48 -8.34 10.79
C LYS A 140 4.64 -7.34 10.83
N TYR A 141 5.36 -7.17 9.74
CA TYR A 141 6.43 -6.21 9.58
C TYR A 141 6.20 -5.34 8.35
N LEU A 142 6.52 -4.06 8.49
CA LEU A 142 6.65 -3.10 7.40
C LEU A 142 8.13 -2.75 7.28
N VAL A 143 8.74 -3.00 6.13
CA VAL A 143 10.19 -2.88 5.92
C VAL A 143 10.47 -1.83 4.87
N ASP A 144 11.21 -0.79 5.19
CA ASP A 144 11.61 0.22 4.21
C ASP A 144 12.79 -0.30 3.37
N PHE A 145 12.75 -0.08 2.06
CA PHE A 145 13.79 -0.43 1.10
C PHE A 145 14.45 0.78 0.43
N GLY A 146 13.96 2.01 0.68
CA GLY A 146 14.57 3.25 0.23
C GLY A 146 15.65 3.79 1.18
N ILE A 147 15.54 3.53 2.48
CA ILE A 147 16.44 4.02 3.54
C ILE A 147 17.66 3.08 3.64
N GLN A 148 18.51 3.20 2.62
CA GLN A 148 19.73 2.43 2.44
C GLN A 148 20.79 3.32 1.76
N TRP A 149 22.05 2.92 1.83
CA TRP A 149 23.04 3.42 0.89
C TRP A 149 23.06 2.51 -0.35
N GLU A 150 23.43 3.08 -1.49
CA GLU A 150 23.53 2.39 -2.76
C GLU A 150 24.80 2.82 -3.48
N LEU A 151 25.56 1.85 -3.96
CA LEU A 151 26.54 2.03 -5.02
C LEU A 151 25.89 1.71 -6.36
N ASP A 152 26.25 2.45 -7.40
CA ASP A 152 25.82 2.10 -8.76
C ASP A 152 26.14 0.62 -9.05
N GLY A 153 25.18 -0.10 -9.61
CA GLY A 153 25.31 -1.54 -9.85
C GLY A 153 26.52 -1.93 -10.72
N ARG A 154 27.06 -0.98 -11.51
CA ARG A 154 28.26 -1.19 -12.35
C ARG A 154 29.57 -1.06 -11.57
N GLU A 155 29.52 -0.50 -10.37
CA GLU A 155 30.67 -0.19 -9.52
C GLU A 155 30.72 -1.07 -8.26
N ILE A 156 29.90 -2.13 -8.21
CA ILE A 156 29.86 -3.07 -7.09
C ILE A 156 31.26 -3.70 -6.88
N PRO A 157 31.83 -3.61 -5.66
CA PRO A 157 33.12 -4.21 -5.35
C PRO A 157 33.14 -5.73 -5.56
N ALA A 158 34.30 -6.27 -5.93
CA ALA A 158 34.49 -7.71 -6.05
C ALA A 158 34.15 -8.43 -4.73
N GLY A 159 33.29 -9.44 -4.80
CA GLY A 159 32.84 -10.23 -3.64
C GLY A 159 31.57 -9.70 -2.95
N TRP A 160 31.02 -8.56 -3.38
CA TRP A 160 29.69 -8.11 -2.96
C TRP A 160 28.62 -8.61 -3.93
N ASN A 161 27.50 -9.10 -3.40
CA ASN A 161 26.39 -9.59 -4.21
C ASN A 161 25.37 -8.49 -4.57
N THR A 162 25.54 -7.29 -4.04
CA THR A 162 24.66 -6.14 -4.25
C THR A 162 25.38 -4.82 -3.94
N GLY A 163 24.95 -3.74 -4.58
CA GLY A 163 25.40 -2.37 -4.27
C GLY A 163 24.66 -1.74 -3.10
N TYR A 164 23.59 -2.36 -2.61
CA TYR A 164 22.81 -1.87 -1.47
C TYR A 164 23.43 -2.27 -0.14
N LEU A 165 23.44 -1.34 0.81
CA LEU A 165 23.87 -1.59 2.18
C LEU A 165 23.10 -0.72 3.17
N GLY A 166 23.05 -1.14 4.43
CA GLY A 166 22.44 -0.34 5.47
C GLY A 166 23.20 0.98 5.70
N ILE A 167 22.47 2.02 6.11
CA ILE A 167 23.10 3.28 6.50
C ILE A 167 24.10 3.01 7.64
N ASN A 168 25.30 3.59 7.53
CA ASN A 168 26.40 3.42 8.48
C ASN A 168 26.94 1.98 8.61
N THR A 169 26.70 1.09 7.64
CA THR A 169 27.35 -0.24 7.60
C THR A 169 28.56 -0.24 6.67
N THR A 170 29.38 -1.30 6.74
CA THR A 170 30.59 -1.47 5.92
C THR A 170 30.47 -2.57 4.88
N ASN A 171 29.36 -3.32 4.87
CA ASN A 171 29.04 -4.31 3.84
C ASN A 171 27.53 -4.62 3.80
N PRO A 172 27.02 -5.28 2.72
CA PRO A 172 25.60 -5.54 2.52
C PRO A 172 24.91 -6.47 3.54
N ASN A 173 25.68 -7.25 4.30
CA ASN A 173 25.15 -8.29 5.20
C ASN A 173 24.94 -7.81 6.64
N GLN A 174 25.34 -6.57 6.94
CA GLN A 174 25.23 -6.00 8.27
C GLN A 174 23.86 -5.36 8.49
N LYS A 175 23.31 -5.54 9.70
CA LYS A 175 22.16 -4.77 10.17
C LYS A 175 22.63 -3.35 10.54
N PRO A 176 22.01 -2.30 10.01
CA PRO A 176 22.31 -0.92 10.42
C PRO A 176 21.82 -0.66 11.86
N PRO A 177 22.30 0.43 12.50
CA PRO A 177 21.81 0.86 13.82
C PRO A 177 20.34 1.34 13.85
N LEU A 178 19.71 1.49 12.68
CA LEU A 178 18.33 1.98 12.51
C LEU A 178 18.15 3.41 13.07
N ASP A 179 19.01 4.34 12.65
CA ASP A 179 19.03 5.70 13.19
C ASP A 179 17.87 6.57 12.67
N TYR A 180 17.25 6.23 11.55
CA TYR A 180 16.19 7.03 10.92
C TYR A 180 14.81 6.71 11.51
N LYS A 181 14.69 5.60 12.25
CA LYS A 181 13.51 5.16 13.01
C LYS A 181 12.27 4.81 12.18
N THR A 182 12.41 4.76 10.87
CA THR A 182 11.34 4.37 9.92
C THR A 182 11.75 3.18 9.04
N GLU A 183 12.95 2.61 9.25
CA GLU A 183 13.48 1.51 8.45
C GLU A 183 12.67 0.22 8.62
N VAL A 184 12.10 -0.01 9.80
CA VAL A 184 11.29 -1.20 10.09
C VAL A 184 10.29 -0.91 11.20
N PHE A 185 9.05 -1.34 10.99
CA PHE A 185 8.00 -1.34 12.00
C PHE A 185 7.49 -2.77 12.23
N GLN A 186 7.12 -3.07 13.47
CA GLN A 186 6.44 -4.31 13.83
C GLN A 186 5.00 -3.99 14.23
N LEU A 187 4.04 -4.62 13.55
CA LEU A 187 2.61 -4.49 13.80
C LEU A 187 2.14 -5.41 14.94
N ASN A 188 0.91 -5.17 15.41
CA ASN A 188 0.29 -6.04 16.41
C ASN A 188 -0.05 -7.41 15.81
N ALA A 189 0.81 -8.40 16.09
CA ALA A 189 0.64 -9.76 15.59
C ALA A 189 -0.72 -10.39 15.94
N LYS A 190 -1.34 -10.04 17.08
CA LYS A 190 -2.67 -10.56 17.43
C LYS A 190 -3.75 -10.07 16.47
N LEU A 191 -3.66 -8.82 16.04
CA LEU A 191 -4.60 -8.25 15.08
C LEU A 191 -4.39 -8.88 13.70
N THR A 192 -3.13 -9.01 13.26
CA THR A 192 -2.78 -9.69 12.00
C THR A 192 -3.27 -11.15 12.00
N ASP A 193 -3.09 -11.88 13.11
CA ASP A 193 -3.52 -13.29 13.23
C ASP A 193 -5.05 -13.42 13.25
N ALA A 194 -5.75 -12.49 13.91
CA ALA A 194 -7.21 -12.44 13.87
C ALA A 194 -7.73 -12.14 12.46
N ALA A 195 -7.12 -11.17 11.77
CA ALA A 195 -7.45 -10.81 10.40
C ALA A 195 -7.29 -12.00 9.44
N TYR A 196 -6.14 -12.68 9.51
CA TYR A 196 -5.90 -13.91 8.76
C TYR A 196 -6.91 -15.01 9.10
N ALA A 197 -7.19 -15.26 10.38
CA ALA A 197 -8.13 -16.30 10.78
C ALA A 197 -9.55 -16.05 10.24
N LEU A 198 -9.99 -14.79 10.21
CA LEU A 198 -11.29 -14.38 9.67
C LEU A 198 -11.36 -14.52 8.15
N SER A 199 -10.25 -14.29 7.44
CA SER A 199 -10.25 -14.19 5.99
C SER A 199 -9.60 -15.36 5.25
N ARG A 200 -8.91 -16.29 5.92
CA ARG A 200 -8.11 -17.36 5.26
C ARG A 200 -8.88 -18.23 4.25
N ASN A 201 -10.19 -18.31 4.39
CA ASN A 201 -11.09 -19.08 3.52
C ASN A 201 -11.89 -18.19 2.55
N ALA A 202 -11.56 -16.89 2.45
CA ALA A 202 -12.20 -15.98 1.50
C ALA A 202 -11.99 -16.50 0.08
N VAL A 203 -13.06 -16.44 -0.72
CA VAL A 203 -12.99 -16.76 -2.14
C VAL A 203 -12.38 -15.56 -2.84
N LEU A 204 -11.15 -15.74 -3.34
CA LEU A 204 -10.42 -14.71 -4.05
C LEU A 204 -10.73 -14.75 -5.55
N THR A 205 -10.95 -13.59 -6.14
CA THR A 205 -11.08 -13.41 -7.58
C THR A 205 -9.76 -13.71 -8.28
N ASP A 206 -9.89 -14.15 -9.52
CA ASP A 206 -8.81 -14.55 -10.41
C ASP A 206 -9.15 -14.16 -11.86
N SER A 207 -8.17 -14.20 -12.76
CA SER A 207 -8.36 -13.93 -14.19
C SER A 207 -7.68 -14.98 -15.07
N ALA A 208 -8.19 -15.18 -16.28
CA ALA A 208 -7.57 -16.10 -17.24
C ALA A 208 -6.13 -15.66 -17.59
N GLN A 209 -5.89 -14.35 -17.64
CA GLN A 209 -4.56 -13.77 -17.86
C GLN A 209 -3.62 -14.07 -16.69
N ALA A 210 -4.09 -13.92 -15.44
CA ALA A 210 -3.32 -14.28 -14.25
C ALA A 210 -3.01 -15.78 -14.21
N GLN A 211 -3.97 -16.65 -14.56
CA GLN A 211 -3.73 -18.09 -14.72
C GLN A 211 -2.63 -18.37 -15.76
N ALA A 212 -2.70 -17.73 -16.92
CA ALA A 212 -1.69 -17.89 -17.98
C ALA A 212 -0.31 -17.34 -17.56
N ALA A 213 -0.25 -16.24 -16.81
CA ALA A 213 1.00 -15.67 -16.29
C ALA A 213 1.65 -16.62 -15.27
N ARG A 214 0.86 -17.13 -14.33
CA ARG A 214 1.30 -18.08 -13.29
C ARG A 214 1.78 -19.41 -13.85
N ALA A 215 1.16 -19.90 -14.92
CA ALA A 215 1.57 -21.13 -15.60
C ALA A 215 2.99 -21.09 -16.19
N LYS A 216 3.60 -19.89 -16.31
CA LYS A 216 4.99 -19.73 -16.75
C LYS A 216 6.01 -20.04 -15.66
N PHE A 217 5.58 -20.07 -14.39
CA PHE A 217 6.41 -20.48 -13.26
C PHE A 217 6.34 -22.00 -13.07
N SER A 218 7.48 -22.65 -12.88
CA SER A 218 7.59 -24.11 -12.72
C SER A 218 7.41 -24.60 -11.28
N TYR A 219 7.10 -23.69 -10.34
CA TYR A 219 7.07 -23.99 -8.91
C TYR A 219 5.88 -23.32 -8.21
N ALA A 220 5.46 -23.93 -7.11
CA ALA A 220 4.48 -23.35 -6.18
C ALA A 220 5.18 -22.42 -5.18
N PRO A 221 4.48 -21.40 -4.63
CA PRO A 221 3.08 -21.07 -4.88
C PRO A 221 2.82 -20.27 -6.16
N ALA A 222 3.85 -19.76 -6.85
CA ALA A 222 3.68 -18.92 -8.06
C ALA A 222 2.71 -19.49 -9.10
N ASN A 223 2.67 -20.81 -9.29
CA ASN A 223 1.80 -21.44 -10.28
C ASN A 223 0.43 -21.91 -9.76
N GLN A 224 0.04 -21.53 -8.54
CA GLN A 224 -1.23 -21.94 -7.91
C GLN A 224 -2.31 -20.85 -8.00
N PRO A 225 -3.60 -21.18 -7.77
CA PRO A 225 -4.67 -20.22 -7.49
C PRO A 225 -4.30 -19.25 -6.34
N PRO A 226 -4.87 -18.02 -6.30
CA PRO A 226 -4.55 -17.09 -5.23
C PRO A 226 -5.13 -17.58 -3.89
N ALA A 227 -4.43 -17.26 -2.80
CA ALA A 227 -4.88 -17.55 -1.44
C ALA A 227 -4.63 -16.35 -0.52
N VAL A 228 -5.31 -16.34 0.62
CA VAL A 228 -4.96 -15.45 1.73
C VAL A 228 -3.78 -16.08 2.47
N ILE A 229 -2.73 -15.30 2.70
CA ILE A 229 -1.46 -15.72 3.30
C ILE A 229 -1.02 -14.75 4.41
N GLN A 230 -0.02 -15.17 5.20
CA GLN A 230 0.68 -14.30 6.14
C GLN A 230 2.16 -14.23 5.76
N CYS A 231 2.61 -13.02 5.48
CA CYS A 231 3.97 -12.66 5.14
C CYS A 231 4.05 -11.13 5.13
N ASP A 232 5.25 -10.58 5.02
CA ASP A 232 5.51 -9.17 5.28
C ASP A 232 5.72 -8.36 4.00
N THR A 233 5.47 -7.07 4.13
CA THR A 233 5.56 -6.12 3.03
C THR A 233 6.79 -5.24 3.16
N LEU A 234 7.23 -4.74 2.01
CA LEU A 234 8.35 -3.84 1.87
C LEU A 234 7.92 -2.61 1.08
N ALA A 235 8.35 -1.43 1.54
CA ALA A 235 8.00 -0.14 0.96
C ALA A 235 9.23 0.54 0.32
N GLY A 236 9.05 1.22 -0.81
CA GLY A 236 10.03 2.15 -1.34
C GLY A 236 9.44 3.03 -2.45
N ASP A 237 9.96 4.24 -2.65
CA ASP A 237 9.48 5.12 -3.75
C ASP A 237 9.97 4.64 -5.15
N THR A 238 10.82 3.62 -5.21
CA THR A 238 11.28 3.01 -6.45
C THR A 238 10.50 1.73 -6.75
N TRP A 239 9.74 1.73 -7.86
CA TRP A 239 9.19 0.50 -8.42
C TRP A 239 10.30 -0.26 -9.16
N PHE A 240 10.65 -1.44 -8.66
CA PHE A 240 11.66 -2.32 -9.26
C PHE A 240 11.08 -3.63 -9.81
N SER A 241 11.87 -4.30 -10.65
CA SER A 241 11.65 -5.68 -11.07
C SER A 241 13.00 -6.38 -11.26
N GLY A 242 13.13 -7.59 -10.76
CA GLY A 242 14.28 -8.44 -11.07
C GLY A 242 14.66 -9.47 -10.02
N THR A 243 15.25 -10.57 -10.45
CA THR A 243 15.61 -11.71 -9.58
C THR A 243 16.58 -11.30 -8.48
N ASP A 244 17.64 -10.56 -8.80
CA ASP A 244 18.69 -10.21 -7.84
C ASP A 244 18.26 -9.12 -6.87
N ILE A 245 17.57 -8.08 -7.35
CA ILE A 245 17.01 -7.04 -6.47
C ILE A 245 15.89 -7.60 -5.59
N GLY A 246 15.09 -8.53 -6.11
CA GLY A 246 14.11 -9.26 -5.33
C GLY A 246 14.73 -10.23 -4.32
N GLN A 247 15.91 -10.78 -4.59
CA GLN A 247 16.68 -11.54 -3.59
C GLN A 247 17.24 -10.61 -2.51
N ARG A 248 17.73 -9.43 -2.90
CA ARG A 248 18.15 -8.38 -1.97
C ARG A 248 17.00 -7.95 -1.06
N ALA A 249 15.78 -7.79 -1.57
CA ALA A 249 14.59 -7.48 -0.78
C ALA A 249 14.35 -8.54 0.32
N ARG A 250 14.43 -9.83 -0.02
CA ARG A 250 14.32 -10.93 0.97
C ARG A 250 15.39 -10.86 2.04
N ASP A 251 16.65 -10.67 1.63
CA ASP A 251 17.77 -10.61 2.55
C ASP A 251 17.67 -9.38 3.45
N TRP A 252 17.21 -8.25 2.90
CA TRP A 252 17.01 -7.02 3.65
C TRP A 252 15.92 -7.14 4.71
N THR A 253 14.76 -7.70 4.36
CA THR A 253 13.70 -7.98 5.34
C THR A 253 14.21 -8.87 6.46
N LYS A 254 14.99 -9.92 6.16
CA LYS A 254 15.60 -10.76 7.21
C LYS A 254 16.59 -9.98 8.08
N ILE A 255 17.47 -9.17 7.48
CA ILE A 255 18.44 -8.35 8.21
C ILE A 255 17.72 -7.40 9.16
N LEU A 256 16.73 -6.65 8.70
CA LEU A 256 16.05 -5.64 9.52
C LEU A 256 15.20 -6.27 10.64
N THR A 257 14.59 -7.43 10.39
CA THR A 257 13.68 -8.09 11.33
C THR A 257 14.34 -9.15 12.22
N ASP A 258 15.68 -9.26 12.21
CA ASP A 258 16.42 -10.31 12.92
C ASP A 258 15.94 -11.73 12.53
N GLY A 259 15.64 -11.91 11.24
CA GLY A 259 15.18 -13.17 10.65
C GLY A 259 13.73 -13.53 10.92
N LYS A 260 12.95 -12.68 11.59
CA LYS A 260 11.54 -12.96 11.93
C LYS A 260 10.57 -12.67 10.79
N GLY A 261 10.89 -11.71 9.94
CA GLY A 261 10.05 -11.29 8.83
C GLY A 261 10.29 -12.10 7.56
N THR A 262 9.27 -12.20 6.72
CA THR A 262 9.28 -12.90 5.43
C THR A 262 8.79 -11.96 4.34
N TYR A 263 9.69 -11.39 3.54
CA TYR A 263 9.33 -10.56 2.38
C TYR A 263 8.43 -11.32 1.41
N CYS A 264 7.27 -10.76 1.09
CA CYS A 264 6.41 -11.29 0.04
C CYS A 264 5.76 -10.24 -0.85
N THR A 265 5.60 -9.00 -0.40
CA THR A 265 5.00 -7.94 -1.22
C THR A 265 5.86 -6.68 -1.24
N THR A 266 5.80 -5.93 -2.34
CA THR A 266 6.48 -4.64 -2.51
C THR A 266 5.52 -3.54 -2.98
N GLN A 267 5.62 -2.37 -2.36
CA GLN A 267 4.70 -1.23 -2.50
C GLN A 267 5.43 0.09 -2.15
N GLN A 268 4.74 1.25 -2.09
CA GLN A 268 5.40 2.55 -1.88
C GLN A 268 4.92 3.38 -0.68
N GLU A 269 4.05 2.90 0.21
CA GLU A 269 3.32 3.74 1.17
C GLU A 269 3.32 3.28 2.63
N ASP A 270 3.51 2.00 2.95
CA ASP A 270 3.14 1.50 4.29
C ASP A 270 4.01 2.10 5.41
N ASN A 271 5.32 2.23 5.19
CA ASN A 271 6.23 2.82 6.16
C ASN A 271 5.92 4.32 6.40
N ALA A 272 5.61 5.07 5.35
CA ALA A 272 5.21 6.47 5.47
C ALA A 272 3.87 6.64 6.22
N THR A 273 2.90 5.78 5.91
CA THR A 273 1.59 5.76 6.58
C THR A 273 1.76 5.45 8.07
N PHE A 274 2.54 4.42 8.40
CA PHE A 274 2.76 4.01 9.78
C PHE A 274 3.57 5.03 10.59
N GLU A 275 4.54 5.72 9.98
CA GLU A 275 5.24 6.83 10.65
C GLU A 275 4.30 8.00 10.98
N ALA A 276 3.40 8.37 10.07
CA ALA A 276 2.39 9.39 10.35
C ALA A 276 1.44 8.97 11.50
N LEU A 277 0.99 7.71 11.50
CA LEU A 277 0.24 7.14 12.63
C LEU A 277 1.06 7.14 13.93
N THR A 278 2.36 6.88 13.86
CA THR A 278 3.26 6.90 15.03
C THR A 278 3.34 8.29 15.64
N ARG A 279 3.47 9.34 14.82
CA ARG A 279 3.41 10.73 15.29
C ARG A 279 2.06 11.07 15.92
N ALA A 280 0.96 10.60 15.33
CA ALA A 280 -0.37 10.79 15.89
C ALA A 280 -0.56 10.03 17.22
N ALA A 281 0.01 8.83 17.37
CA ALA A 281 -0.03 8.05 18.59
C ALA A 281 0.77 8.72 19.72
N ASN A 282 1.93 9.29 19.41
CA ASN A 282 2.71 10.10 20.35
C ASN A 282 1.96 11.35 20.83
N ALA A 283 0.99 11.83 20.04
CA ALA A 283 0.06 12.91 20.40
C ALA A 283 -1.26 12.39 21.01
N HIS A 284 -1.36 11.10 21.35
CA HIS A 284 -2.54 10.44 21.93
C HIS A 284 -3.81 10.53 21.05
N ARG A 285 -3.65 10.55 19.73
CA ARG A 285 -4.77 10.65 18.77
C ARG A 285 -5.21 9.32 18.19
N VAL A 286 -4.30 8.34 18.13
CA VAL A 286 -4.54 6.98 17.63
C VAL A 286 -3.82 5.95 18.51
N ASP A 287 -4.12 4.67 18.31
CA ASP A 287 -3.50 3.55 19.02
C ASP A 287 -2.85 2.60 18.00
N LEU A 288 -1.51 2.50 18.02
CA LEU A 288 -0.76 1.67 17.07
C LEU A 288 -1.04 0.17 17.23
N SER A 289 -1.62 -0.28 18.34
CA SER A 289 -2.04 -1.68 18.50
C SER A 289 -3.23 -2.06 17.62
N ARG A 290 -3.83 -1.08 16.92
CA ARG A 290 -5.03 -1.22 16.09
C ARG A 290 -4.77 -1.04 14.60
N VAL A 291 -3.52 -1.14 14.18
CA VAL A 291 -3.12 -1.02 12.77
C VAL A 291 -2.89 -2.41 12.18
N ALA A 292 -3.61 -2.73 11.11
CA ALA A 292 -3.43 -3.90 10.29
C ALA A 292 -3.00 -3.49 8.88
N ASP A 293 -2.25 -4.35 8.20
CA ASP A 293 -1.75 -4.13 6.85
C ASP A 293 -2.12 -5.32 5.95
N LEU A 294 -2.71 -5.00 4.80
CA LEU A 294 -3.16 -5.96 3.80
C LEU A 294 -2.69 -5.53 2.41
N ARG A 295 -1.87 -6.37 1.77
CA ARG A 295 -1.44 -6.17 0.39
C ARG A 295 -1.89 -7.30 -0.54
N THR A 296 -2.34 -6.98 -1.74
CA THR A 296 -2.75 -7.99 -2.74
C THR A 296 -1.88 -7.96 -4.00
N GLY A 297 -1.40 -9.12 -4.46
CA GLY A 297 -0.47 -9.23 -5.58
C GLY A 297 -1.08 -8.85 -6.95
N SER A 298 -0.73 -7.71 -7.53
CA SER A 298 -1.18 -7.26 -8.86
C SER A 298 -0.32 -7.77 -10.02
N ASP A 299 0.92 -8.14 -9.73
CA ASP A 299 1.96 -8.57 -10.65
C ASP A 299 3.09 -9.24 -9.85
N PHE A 300 3.93 -10.03 -10.52
CA PHE A 300 5.15 -10.55 -9.92
C PHE A 300 6.26 -9.50 -9.92
N ASP A 301 6.95 -9.36 -8.80
CA ASP A 301 8.08 -8.43 -8.61
C ASP A 301 9.36 -8.83 -9.38
N ARG A 302 9.35 -9.98 -10.05
CA ARG A 302 10.49 -10.53 -10.78
C ARG A 302 10.04 -11.47 -11.89
N PRO A 303 10.86 -11.63 -12.95
CA PRO A 303 10.51 -12.48 -14.08
C PRO A 303 10.48 -13.97 -13.71
N TYR A 304 9.74 -14.75 -14.51
CA TYR A 304 9.92 -16.21 -14.56
C TYR A 304 11.18 -16.58 -15.35
N ALA A 305 11.59 -17.86 -15.28
CA ALA A 305 12.77 -18.34 -16.00
C ALA A 305 12.62 -18.14 -17.52
N GLY A 306 13.57 -17.40 -18.12
CA GLY A 306 13.56 -17.09 -19.55
C GLY A 306 12.94 -15.73 -19.92
N GLN A 307 12.36 -15.02 -18.96
CA GLN A 307 11.94 -13.63 -19.14
C GLN A 307 13.01 -12.67 -18.60
N THR A 308 13.17 -11.50 -19.23
CA THR A 308 14.08 -10.46 -18.72
C THR A 308 13.40 -9.61 -17.65
N SER A 309 14.17 -9.06 -16.71
CA SER A 309 13.62 -8.15 -15.69
C SER A 309 12.96 -6.91 -16.29
N ALA A 310 13.50 -6.40 -17.39
CA ALA A 310 12.95 -5.27 -18.14
C ALA A 310 11.60 -5.61 -18.78
N ASP A 311 11.46 -6.80 -19.36
CA ASP A 311 10.17 -7.27 -19.90
C ASP A 311 9.14 -7.43 -18.79
N ASN A 312 9.51 -8.02 -17.64
CA ASN A 312 8.61 -8.12 -16.49
C ASN A 312 8.15 -6.74 -15.99
N LEU A 313 9.06 -5.76 -15.92
CA LEU A 313 8.76 -4.41 -15.45
C LEU A 313 7.85 -3.64 -16.41
N LEU A 314 8.18 -3.64 -17.71
CA LEU A 314 7.51 -2.78 -18.69
C LEU A 314 6.20 -3.40 -19.19
N ASN A 315 6.06 -4.72 -19.11
CA ASN A 315 4.88 -5.46 -19.55
C ASN A 315 4.10 -6.10 -18.38
N TYR A 316 4.24 -5.57 -17.16
CA TYR A 316 3.55 -6.07 -15.95
C TYR A 316 2.03 -6.21 -16.15
N GLN A 317 1.41 -5.30 -16.91
CA GLN A 317 -0.03 -5.31 -17.19
C GLN A 317 -0.49 -6.59 -17.91
N ALA A 318 0.38 -7.20 -18.73
CA ALA A 318 0.08 -8.44 -19.45
C ALA A 318 -0.10 -9.64 -18.50
N GLN A 319 0.32 -9.52 -17.24
CA GLN A 319 0.09 -10.52 -16.21
C GLN A 319 -1.37 -10.57 -15.75
N GLY A 320 -2.15 -9.50 -15.97
CA GLY A 320 -3.60 -9.49 -15.75
C GLY A 320 -4.05 -9.60 -14.29
N GLY A 321 -3.17 -9.22 -13.34
CA GLY A 321 -3.43 -9.31 -11.91
C GLY A 321 -4.09 -8.08 -11.28
N PHE A 322 -4.09 -6.93 -11.96
CA PHE A 322 -4.61 -5.67 -11.42
C PHE A 322 -6.07 -5.77 -10.92
N VAL A 323 -7.00 -6.21 -11.77
CA VAL A 323 -8.42 -6.32 -11.39
C VAL A 323 -8.65 -7.36 -10.28
N PRO A 324 -8.11 -8.60 -10.37
CA PRO A 324 -8.17 -9.55 -9.26
C PRO A 324 -7.63 -8.99 -7.95
N ALA A 325 -6.46 -8.33 -7.97
CA ALA A 325 -5.84 -7.78 -6.77
C ALA A 325 -6.75 -6.75 -6.09
N VAL A 326 -7.27 -5.76 -6.82
CA VAL A 326 -8.20 -4.76 -6.28
C VAL A 326 -9.44 -5.41 -5.66
N GLN A 327 -10.04 -6.39 -6.33
CA GLN A 327 -11.22 -7.10 -5.79
C GLN A 327 -10.87 -7.92 -4.54
N ASN A 328 -9.67 -8.49 -4.50
CA ASN A 328 -9.21 -9.31 -3.39
C ASN A 328 -8.87 -8.48 -2.14
N LEU A 329 -8.62 -7.16 -2.27
CA LEU A 329 -8.51 -6.27 -1.10
C LEU A 329 -9.80 -6.31 -0.29
N PHE A 330 -10.93 -6.12 -0.96
CA PHE A 330 -12.23 -6.20 -0.32
C PHE A 330 -12.52 -7.63 0.17
N ALA A 331 -12.30 -8.65 -0.67
CA ALA A 331 -12.62 -10.04 -0.31
C ALA A 331 -11.85 -10.52 0.93
N ALA A 332 -10.57 -10.16 1.06
CA ALA A 332 -9.74 -10.57 2.19
C ALA A 332 -9.82 -9.62 3.38
N GLY A 333 -9.99 -8.31 3.17
CA GLY A 333 -10.00 -7.33 4.27
C GLY A 333 -11.37 -7.11 4.90
N ASN A 334 -12.47 -7.18 4.14
CA ASN A 334 -13.81 -6.95 4.65
C ASN A 334 -14.24 -7.88 5.80
N PRO A 335 -13.82 -9.17 5.87
CA PRO A 335 -14.06 -10.00 7.04
C PRO A 335 -13.61 -9.35 8.36
N LEU A 336 -12.40 -8.76 8.41
CA LEU A 336 -11.93 -8.04 9.60
C LEU A 336 -12.74 -6.76 9.84
N VAL A 337 -12.97 -5.98 8.79
CA VAL A 337 -13.72 -4.70 8.88
C VAL A 337 -15.11 -4.92 9.45
N GLN A 338 -15.86 -5.90 8.93
CA GLN A 338 -17.19 -6.23 9.40
C GLN A 338 -17.15 -6.77 10.82
N GLU A 339 -16.17 -7.62 11.14
CA GLU A 339 -16.06 -8.18 12.48
C GLU A 339 -15.90 -7.10 13.54
N ILE A 340 -15.00 -6.13 13.32
CA ILE A 340 -14.79 -4.99 14.22
C ILE A 340 -16.06 -4.12 14.30
N ALA A 341 -16.64 -3.76 13.15
CA ALA A 341 -17.74 -2.80 13.09
C ALA A 341 -19.02 -3.33 13.75
N THR A 342 -19.33 -4.62 13.55
CA THR A 342 -20.55 -5.28 14.04
C THR A 342 -20.42 -5.75 15.48
N HIS A 343 -19.25 -6.22 15.90
CA HIS A 343 -18.99 -6.70 17.28
C HIS A 343 -18.21 -5.67 18.12
N TRP A 344 -18.51 -4.38 17.94
CA TRP A 344 -17.74 -3.28 18.53
C TRP A 344 -17.53 -3.38 20.05
N GLY A 345 -18.51 -3.92 20.80
CA GLY A 345 -18.37 -4.12 22.24
C GLY A 345 -17.20 -5.03 22.63
N GLU A 346 -16.85 -6.00 21.78
CA GLU A 346 -15.71 -6.91 21.99
C GLU A 346 -14.39 -6.28 21.53
N TRP A 347 -14.43 -5.51 20.44
CA TRP A 347 -13.23 -4.95 19.79
C TRP A 347 -12.80 -3.57 20.31
N ARG A 348 -13.70 -2.83 20.95
CA ARG A 348 -13.42 -1.46 21.41
C ARG A 348 -12.17 -1.37 22.28
N ASP A 349 -11.94 -2.34 23.15
CA ASP A 349 -10.83 -2.32 24.12
C ASP A 349 -9.59 -3.09 23.63
N GLY A 350 -9.62 -3.64 22.41
CA GLY A 350 -8.48 -4.30 21.78
C GLY A 350 -8.90 -5.55 21.02
N VAL A 351 -7.91 -6.30 20.50
CA VAL A 351 -8.18 -7.58 19.83
C VAL A 351 -8.75 -8.58 20.84
N PRO A 352 -9.96 -9.14 20.62
CA PRO A 352 -10.57 -10.10 21.53
C PRO A 352 -9.70 -11.35 21.72
N GLN A 353 -9.73 -11.95 22.91
CA GLN A 353 -9.17 -13.29 23.10
C GLN A 353 -10.20 -14.32 22.62
N ARG A 354 -9.83 -15.16 21.67
CA ARG A 354 -10.69 -16.21 21.09
C ARG A 354 -10.05 -17.57 21.26
#